data_AF-A0A5C7IP61-F1
#
_entry.id   AF-A0A5C7IP61-F1
#
_cell.length_a   1.000
_cell.length_b   1.000
_cell.length_c   1.000
_cell.angle_alpha   90.00
_cell.angle_beta   90.00
_cell.angle_gamma   90.00
#
_symmetry.space_group_name_H-M   'P 1'
#
loop_
_entity.id
_entity.type
_entity.pdbx_description
1 polymer ?
#
loop_
_entity_poly.entity_id
_entity_poly.type
_entity_poly.pdbx_seq_one_letter_code
_entity_poly.pdbx_strand_id
1 'polypeptide(L)'
;MDSDEISRLCASLSIKGKDEKVWSVKGSLQEAAGKKLELCLVGKILTRKHVNKDAFRAVIPKIWQTSLDIEVVQDNVFLFYFRNQDDRCRVLAGGPWCFDNGLLVLEKPSGAGNINSLSFNRVAFWIQIINAPLLCMTKEMGQFMG
;
A
#
# COMPACT_ATOMS: atom_id res chain seq x y z
N MET A 1 -30.31 -21.03 -11.91
CA MET A 1 -29.89 -19.77 -12.56
C MET A 1 -29.60 -20.11 -14.00
N ASP A 2 -30.28 -19.44 -14.91
CA ASP A 2 -30.25 -19.74 -16.33
C ASP A 2 -29.01 -19.11 -16.99
N SER A 3 -28.29 -19.88 -17.82
CA SER A 3 -27.06 -19.42 -18.48
C SER A 3 -27.34 -18.28 -19.46
N ASP A 4 -28.55 -18.25 -20.01
CA ASP A 4 -28.99 -17.21 -20.93
C ASP A 4 -29.29 -15.90 -20.20
N GLU A 5 -29.74 -15.97 -18.95
CA GLU A 5 -29.98 -14.81 -18.09
C GLU A 5 -28.65 -14.12 -17.71
N ILE A 6 -27.63 -14.90 -17.36
CA ILE A 6 -26.28 -14.40 -17.08
C ILE A 6 -25.66 -13.80 -18.35
N SER A 7 -25.78 -14.49 -19.50
CA SER A 7 -25.25 -13.99 -20.77
C SER A 7 -25.90 -12.67 -21.21
N ARG A 8 -27.21 -12.50 -20.97
CA ARG A 8 -27.92 -11.24 -21.21
C ARG A 8 -27.45 -10.11 -20.29
N LEU A 9 -27.23 -10.41 -19.01
CA LEU A 9 -26.69 -9.44 -18.05
C LEU A 9 -25.24 -9.05 -18.36
N CYS A 10 -24.40 -9.97 -18.83
CA CYS A 10 -23.04 -9.66 -19.26
C CYS A 10 -23.02 -8.85 -20.57
N ALA A 11 -23.97 -9.09 -21.48
CA ALA A 11 -24.11 -8.32 -22.71
C ALA A 11 -24.55 -6.87 -22.45
N SER A 12 -25.32 -6.59 -21.39
CA SER A 12 -25.68 -5.23 -21.00
C SER A 12 -24.54 -4.47 -20.29
N LEU A 13 -23.53 -5.18 -19.78
CA LEU A 13 -22.29 -4.62 -19.23
C LEU A 13 -21.20 -4.42 -20.29
N SER A 14 -21.49 -4.72 -21.56
CA SER A 14 -20.54 -4.59 -22.66
C SER A 14 -20.29 -3.10 -22.96
N ILE A 15 -19.10 -2.62 -22.62
CA ILE A 15 -18.62 -1.28 -22.95
C ILE A 15 -18.39 -1.24 -24.47
N LYS A 16 -19.43 -0.91 -25.24
CA LYS A 16 -19.31 -0.72 -26.68
C LYS A 16 -18.54 0.57 -26.94
N GLY A 17 -17.40 0.45 -27.61
CA GLY A 17 -16.52 1.55 -28.01
C GLY A 17 -17.16 2.48 -29.03
N LYS A 18 -17.98 3.41 -28.53
CA LYS A 18 -18.36 4.64 -29.21
C LYS A 18 -18.41 5.70 -28.13
N ASP A 19 -17.62 6.76 -28.28
CA ASP A 19 -17.37 7.87 -27.34
C ASP A 19 -18.62 8.41 -26.64
N GLU A 20 -19.16 7.62 -25.72
CA GLU A 20 -20.27 7.97 -24.87
C GLU A 20 -19.65 8.68 -23.67
N LYS A 21 -20.01 9.96 -23.56
CA LYS A 21 -19.65 10.90 -22.51
C LYS A 21 -19.42 10.16 -21.19
N VAL A 22 -18.15 9.89 -20.88
CA VAL A 22 -17.72 9.28 -19.61
C VAL A 22 -18.43 10.06 -18.53
N TRP A 23 -19.24 9.37 -17.71
CA TRP A 23 -19.91 10.00 -16.57
C TRP A 23 -18.84 10.74 -15.79
N SER A 24 -18.81 12.07 -15.92
CA SER A 24 -17.86 12.89 -15.19
C SER A 24 -18.19 12.65 -13.73
N VAL A 25 -17.32 11.91 -13.04
CA VAL A 25 -17.40 11.73 -11.59
C VAL A 25 -17.58 13.13 -11.01
N LYS A 26 -18.68 13.38 -10.29
CA LYS A 26 -18.94 14.70 -9.70
C LYS A 26 -17.69 15.14 -8.92
N GLY A 27 -17.30 16.40 -9.02
CA GLY A 27 -16.06 16.90 -8.38
C GLY A 27 -15.97 16.58 -6.88
N SER A 28 -17.11 16.53 -6.17
CA SER A 28 -17.18 16.12 -4.76
C SER A 28 -16.79 14.67 -4.50
N LEU A 29 -17.07 13.75 -5.44
CA LEU A 29 -16.64 12.35 -5.39
C LEU A 29 -15.14 12.21 -5.65
N GLN A 30 -14.58 13.05 -6.52
CA GLN A 30 -13.14 13.06 -6.79
C GLN A 30 -12.35 13.58 -5.58
N GLU A 31 -12.86 14.62 -4.91
CA GLU A 31 -12.21 15.17 -3.70
C GLU A 31 -12.28 14.19 -2.51
N ALA A 32 -13.43 13.53 -2.32
CA ALA A 32 -13.57 12.49 -1.30
C ALA A 32 -12.67 11.27 -1.58
N ALA A 33 -12.58 10.84 -2.85
CA ALA A 33 -11.67 9.77 -3.26
C ALA A 33 -10.20 10.16 -3.06
N GLY A 34 -9.83 11.40 -3.38
CA GLY A 34 -8.48 11.93 -3.14
C GLY A 34 -8.11 11.93 -1.66
N LYS A 35 -9.01 12.43 -0.79
CA LYS A 35 -8.81 12.39 0.67
C LYS A 35 -8.67 10.96 1.20
N LYS A 36 -9.45 10.01 0.68
CA LYS A 36 -9.32 8.60 1.04
C LYS A 36 -7.95 8.05 0.61
N LEU A 37 -7.49 8.37 -0.59
CA LEU A 37 -6.20 7.93 -1.13
C LEU A 37 -5.01 8.50 -0.34
N GLU A 38 -5.12 9.73 0.16
CA GLU A 38 -4.11 10.36 1.02
C GLU A 38 -3.89 9.61 2.35
N LEU A 39 -4.92 8.90 2.82
CA LEU A 39 -4.88 8.05 4.02
C LEU A 39 -4.48 6.60 3.73
N CYS A 40 -4.07 6.28 2.49
CA CYS A 40 -3.73 4.92 2.10
C CYS A 40 -2.22 4.66 2.05
N LEU A 41 -1.85 3.41 2.27
CA LEU A 41 -0.60 2.83 1.79
C LEU A 41 -0.90 1.55 1.04
N VAL A 42 -0.08 1.24 0.04
CA VAL A 42 -0.06 -0.09 -0.59
C VAL A 42 1.19 -0.79 -0.11
N GLY A 43 1.06 -2.04 0.32
CA GLY A 43 2.20 -2.85 0.71
C GLY A 43 2.30 -4.14 -0.06
N LYS A 44 3.53 -4.53 -0.39
CA LYS A 44 3.85 -5.80 -1.01
C LYS A 44 4.81 -6.58 -0.13
N ILE A 45 4.47 -7.83 0.17
CA ILE A 45 5.39 -8.74 0.85
C ILE A 45 6.26 -9.43 -0.21
N LEU A 46 7.56 -9.21 -0.15
CA LEU A 46 8.54 -9.75 -1.10
C LEU A 46 8.86 -11.21 -0.79
N THR A 47 7.91 -12.09 -1.09
CA THR A 47 8.05 -13.55 -0.97
C THR A 47 7.35 -14.27 -2.13
N ARG A 48 7.85 -15.46 -2.48
CA ARG A 48 7.24 -16.34 -3.49
C ARG A 48 6.08 -17.16 -2.93
N LYS A 49 5.99 -17.31 -1.60
CA LYS A 49 4.95 -18.08 -0.93
C LYS A 49 3.69 -17.23 -0.78
N HIS A 50 2.51 -17.82 -0.82
CA HIS A 50 1.30 -17.12 -0.40
C HIS A 50 1.32 -16.94 1.12
N VAL A 51 1.23 -15.70 1.58
CA VAL A 51 1.08 -15.46 3.02
C VAL A 51 -0.34 -15.77 3.50
N ASN A 52 -0.45 -16.21 4.76
CA ASN A 52 -1.74 -16.35 5.42
C ASN A 52 -2.37 -14.96 5.63
N LYS A 53 -3.35 -14.61 4.79
CA LYS A 53 -4.00 -13.30 4.75
C LYS A 53 -4.75 -12.98 6.05
N ASP A 54 -5.35 -13.98 6.70
CA ASP A 54 -6.10 -13.77 7.94
C ASP A 54 -5.18 -13.53 9.12
N ALA A 55 -4.08 -14.29 9.21
CA ALA A 55 -3.03 -14.04 10.20
C ALA A 55 -2.39 -12.65 9.98
N PHE A 56 -2.12 -12.28 8.73
CA PHE A 56 -1.59 -10.96 8.38
C PHE A 56 -2.52 -9.84 8.86
N ARG A 57 -3.83 -9.94 8.53
CA ARG A 57 -4.86 -8.98 8.96
C ARG A 57 -4.99 -8.86 10.47
N ALA A 58 -4.83 -9.97 11.19
CA ALA A 58 -4.93 -9.99 12.65
C ALA A 58 -3.70 -9.41 13.36
N VAL A 59 -2.52 -9.53 12.75
CA VAL A 59 -1.23 -9.20 13.39
C VAL A 59 -0.77 -7.78 13.05
N ILE A 60 -0.88 -7.34 11.80
CA ILE A 60 -0.33 -6.05 11.35
C ILE A 60 -0.86 -4.85 12.14
N PRO A 61 -2.17 -4.70 12.40
CA PRO A 61 -2.68 -3.59 13.21
C PRO A 61 -2.11 -3.57 14.64
N LYS A 62 -1.81 -4.75 15.21
CA LYS A 62 -1.19 -4.88 16.54
C LYS A 62 0.27 -4.45 16.53
N ILE A 63 1.04 -4.86 15.52
CA ILE A 63 2.44 -4.45 15.36
C ILE A 63 2.54 -2.93 15.20
N TRP A 64 1.68 -2.35 14.36
CA TRP A 64 1.68 -0.91 14.10
C TRP A 64 0.99 -0.09 15.18
N GLN A 65 0.29 -0.74 16.11
CA GLN A 65 -0.48 -0.10 17.18
C GLN A 65 -1.41 0.97 16.61
N THR A 66 -2.14 0.63 15.54
CA THR A 66 -3.11 1.53 14.91
C THR A 66 -4.31 0.75 14.40
N SER A 67 -5.47 1.40 14.38
CA SER A 67 -6.69 0.85 13.81
C SER A 67 -6.74 1.20 12.33
N LEU A 68 -6.87 0.20 11.47
CA LEU A 68 -6.87 0.38 10.01
C LEU A 68 -7.65 -0.75 9.34
N ASP A 69 -8.13 -0.49 8.13
CA ASP A 69 -8.79 -1.51 7.31
C ASP A 69 -7.80 -2.07 6.27
N ILE A 70 -7.82 -3.39 6.05
CA ILE A 70 -6.86 -4.09 5.18
C ILE A 70 -7.60 -4.84 4.06
N GLU A 71 -7.44 -4.35 2.84
CA GLU A 71 -7.95 -4.99 1.62
C GLU A 71 -6.84 -5.78 0.92
N VAL A 72 -7.21 -6.95 0.37
CA VAL A 72 -6.30 -7.76 -0.44
C VAL A 72 -6.52 -7.37 -1.89
N VAL A 73 -5.47 -6.87 -2.54
CA VAL A 73 -5.54 -6.40 -3.93
C VAL A 73 -5.13 -7.51 -4.88
N GLN A 74 -3.99 -8.15 -4.57
CA GLN A 74 -3.42 -9.27 -5.32
C GLN A 74 -2.68 -10.18 -4.34
N ASP A 75 -2.11 -11.28 -4.81
CA ASP A 75 -1.20 -12.10 -4.03
C ASP A 75 -0.07 -11.28 -3.41
N ASN A 76 0.02 -11.36 -2.09
CA ASN A 76 0.97 -10.66 -1.26
C ASN A 76 0.96 -9.12 -1.39
N VAL A 77 -0.06 -8.54 -2.04
CA VAL A 77 -0.26 -7.08 -2.18
C VAL A 77 -1.53 -6.67 -1.44
N PHE A 78 -1.37 -5.72 -0.52
CA PHE A 78 -2.40 -5.28 0.41
C PHE A 78 -2.56 -3.77 0.35
N LEU A 79 -3.78 -3.30 0.54
CA LEU A 79 -4.12 -1.89 0.68
C LEU A 79 -4.53 -1.62 2.12
N PHE A 80 -3.92 -0.60 2.70
CA PHE A 80 -4.09 -0.21 4.09
C PHE A 80 -4.79 1.14 4.15
N TYR A 81 -5.95 1.21 4.79
CA TYR A 81 -6.69 2.46 5.01
C TYR A 81 -6.54 2.92 6.45
N PHE A 82 -5.79 3.99 6.65
CA PHE A 82 -5.57 4.58 7.96
C PHE A 82 -6.72 5.52 8.33
N ARG A 83 -6.97 5.68 9.62
CA ARG A 83 -7.98 6.62 10.13
C ARG A 83 -7.50 8.07 10.11
N ASN A 84 -6.20 8.29 10.17
CA ASN A 84 -5.57 9.60 10.21
C ASN A 84 -4.19 9.57 9.51
N GLN A 85 -3.71 10.75 9.13
CA GLN A 85 -2.46 10.90 8.39
C GLN A 85 -1.23 10.64 9.26
N ASP A 86 -1.30 10.93 10.56
CA ASP A 86 -0.17 10.78 11.48
C ASP A 86 0.23 9.31 11.64
N ASP A 87 -0.75 8.42 11.81
CA ASP A 87 -0.54 6.97 11.86
C ASP A 87 0.03 6.44 10.54
N ARG A 88 -0.49 6.90 9.40
CA ARG A 88 0.03 6.53 8.09
C ARG A 88 1.50 6.93 7.93
N CYS A 89 1.84 8.17 8.30
CA CYS A 89 3.20 8.69 8.24
C CYS A 89 4.13 7.93 9.20
N ARG A 90 3.69 7.68 10.43
CA ARG A 90 4.42 6.94 11.46
C ARG A 90 4.71 5.52 11.02
N VAL A 91 3.72 4.81 10.47
CA VAL A 91 3.91 3.45 9.95
C VAL A 91 4.86 3.46 8.75
N LEU A 92 4.72 4.39 7.81
CA LEU A 92 5.63 4.48 6.67
C LEU A 92 7.08 4.73 7.11
N ALA A 93 7.30 5.63 8.07
CA ALA A 93 8.63 5.98 8.58
C ALA A 93 9.22 4.95 9.54
N GLY A 94 8.39 4.17 10.23
CA GLY A 94 8.79 3.19 11.25
C GLY A 94 9.31 1.86 10.70
N GLY A 95 9.34 1.69 9.37
CA GLY A 95 9.89 0.48 8.74
C GLY A 95 11.41 0.32 8.96
N PRO A 96 12.00 -0.78 8.46
CA PRO A 96 11.39 -1.79 7.59
C PRO A 96 10.45 -2.73 8.36
N TRP A 97 9.38 -3.16 7.71
CA TRP A 97 8.42 -4.12 8.27
C TRP A 97 8.61 -5.50 7.68
N CYS A 98 8.35 -6.55 8.46
CA CYS A 98 8.40 -7.92 7.98
C CYS A 98 7.18 -8.70 8.46
N PHE A 99 6.76 -9.69 7.66
CA PHE A 99 5.77 -10.69 8.05
C PHE A 99 6.15 -12.03 7.47
N ASP A 100 6.16 -13.08 8.30
CA ASP A 100 6.51 -14.45 7.89
C ASP A 100 7.82 -14.52 7.09
N ASN A 101 8.86 -13.88 7.62
CA ASN A 101 10.20 -13.74 7.00
C ASN A 101 10.22 -13.06 5.61
N GLY A 102 9.11 -12.46 5.18
CA GLY A 102 9.02 -11.63 3.98
C GLY A 102 9.08 -10.14 4.33
N LEU A 103 9.93 -9.40 3.63
CA LEU A 103 10.01 -7.94 3.72
C LEU A 103 8.71 -7.32 3.17
N LEU A 104 8.06 -6.49 3.98
CA LEU A 104 6.88 -5.71 3.58
C LEU A 104 7.34 -4.32 3.12
N VAL A 105 7.30 -4.09 1.81
CA VAL A 105 7.59 -2.79 1.21
C VAL A 105 6.31 -1.98 1.11
N LEU A 106 6.30 -0.76 1.66
CA LEU A 106 5.15 0.15 1.66
C LEU A 106 5.41 1.32 0.70
N GLU A 107 4.42 1.64 -0.13
CA GLU A 107 4.42 2.82 -0.99
C GLU A 107 3.13 3.62 -0.80
N LYS A 108 3.23 4.96 -0.87
CA LYS A 108 2.06 5.83 -0.94
C LYS A 108 1.57 5.86 -2.39
N PRO A 109 0.31 5.49 -2.68
CA PRO A 109 -0.22 5.63 -4.03
C PRO A 109 -0.27 7.11 -4.45
N SER A 110 0.13 7.40 -5.69
CA SER A 110 0.11 8.74 -6.28
C SER A 110 -0.98 8.88 -7.36
N GLY A 111 -1.50 10.09 -7.55
CA GLY A 111 -2.46 10.40 -8.62
C GLY A 111 -3.80 9.70 -8.44
N ALA A 112 -4.25 8.96 -9.45
CA ALA A 112 -5.53 8.23 -9.44
C ALA A 112 -5.49 6.89 -8.66
N GLY A 113 -4.38 6.56 -7.99
CA GLY A 113 -4.28 5.34 -7.17
C GLY A 113 -4.01 4.07 -7.97
N ASN A 114 -3.29 4.16 -9.09
CA ASN A 114 -2.92 2.97 -9.86
C ASN A 114 -1.88 2.13 -9.10
N ILE A 115 -2.34 1.02 -8.54
CA ILE A 115 -1.50 0.09 -7.77
C ILE A 115 -0.46 -0.59 -8.67
N ASN A 116 -0.78 -0.82 -9.94
CA ASN A 116 0.10 -1.51 -10.88
C ASN A 116 1.32 -0.67 -11.30
N SER A 117 1.29 0.65 -11.08
CA SER A 117 2.45 1.51 -11.32
C SER A 117 3.42 1.59 -10.14
N LEU A 118 3.09 1.00 -8.99
CA LEU A 118 3.96 0.98 -7.81
C LEU A 118 5.07 -0.06 -7.97
N SER A 119 6.29 0.33 -7.62
CA SER A 119 7.49 -0.43 -7.97
C SER A 119 7.88 -1.47 -6.92
N PHE A 120 7.62 -1.17 -5.65
CA PHE A 120 8.00 -1.94 -4.47
C PHE A 120 9.49 -2.35 -4.45
N ASN A 121 10.37 -1.48 -4.96
CA ASN A 121 11.79 -1.80 -5.17
C ASN A 121 12.75 -1.12 -4.18
N ARG A 122 12.23 -0.31 -3.25
CA ARG A 122 13.03 0.42 -2.26
C ARG A 122 12.40 0.32 -0.88
N VAL A 123 13.25 0.19 0.13
CA VAL A 123 12.90 0.30 1.54
C VAL A 123 14.07 0.93 2.29
N ALA A 124 13.79 1.76 3.30
CA ALA A 124 14.81 2.29 4.20
C ALA A 124 15.11 1.28 5.32
N PHE A 125 16.39 1.13 5.65
CA PHE A 125 16.83 0.31 6.77
C PHE A 125 17.50 1.19 7.82
N TRP A 126 17.26 0.88 9.09
CA TRP A 126 18.05 1.43 10.19
C TRP A 126 19.34 0.64 10.31
N ILE A 127 20.47 1.29 10.06
CA ILE A 127 21.79 0.72 10.26
C ILE A 127 22.36 1.24 11.58
N GLN A 128 22.91 0.33 12.39
CA GLN A 128 23.66 0.69 13.57
C GLN A 128 25.11 0.29 13.35
N ILE A 129 26.01 1.28 13.34
CA ILE A 129 27.45 1.04 13.25
C ILE A 129 27.98 0.81 14.67
N ILE A 130 28.31 -0.43 14.97
CA ILE A 130 28.83 -0.82 16.28
C ILE A 130 30.33 -0.52 16.32
N ASN A 131 30.82 -0.01 17.46
CA ASN A 131 32.23 0.35 17.67
C ASN A 131 32.78 1.40 16.69
N ALA A 132 31.93 2.33 16.23
CA ALA A 132 32.39 3.47 15.45
C ALA A 132 33.40 4.30 16.27
N PRO A 133 34.56 4.69 15.71
CA PRO A 133 35.47 5.62 16.37
C PRO A 133 34.76 6.94 16.71
N LEU A 134 35.12 7.60 17.81
CA LEU A 134 34.48 8.85 18.23
C LEU A 134 34.50 9.93 17.14
N LEU A 135 35.58 9.99 16.35
CA LEU A 135 35.71 10.89 15.20
C LEU A 135 34.62 10.65 14.13
N CYS A 136 34.05 9.45 14.08
CA CYS A 136 33.01 9.06 13.15
C CYS A 136 31.58 9.26 13.70
N MET A 137 31.43 9.67 14.96
CA MET A 137 30.13 9.87 15.61
C MET A 137 29.61 11.30 15.40
N THR A 138 29.86 11.89 14.24
CA THR A 138 29.37 13.22 13.85
C THR A 138 28.28 13.12 12.80
N LYS A 139 27.47 14.17 12.68
CA LYS A 139 26.42 14.25 11.66
C LYS A 139 27.01 14.19 10.26
N GLU A 140 28.13 14.87 10.04
CA GLU A 140 28.83 14.93 8.76
C GLU A 140 29.32 13.55 8.35
N MET A 141 29.85 12.76 9.29
CA MET A 141 30.29 11.40 8.99
C MET A 141 29.11 10.48 8.71
N GLY A 142 28.00 10.61 9.45
CA GLY A 142 26.76 9.88 9.16
C GLY A 142 26.25 10.17 7.74
N GLN A 143 26.21 11.44 7.34
CA GLN A 143 25.82 11.84 5.99
C GLN A 143 26.77 11.34 4.90
N PHE A 144 28.07 11.27 5.20
CA PHE A 144 29.06 10.70 4.28
C PHE A 144 28.88 9.19 4.09
N MET A 145 28.51 8.48 5.17
CA MET A 145 28.32 7.02 5.15
C MET A 145 27.00 6.59 4.47
N GLY A 146 25.97 7.45 4.51
CA GLY A 146 24.66 7.22 3.87
C GLY A 146 23.50 7.24 4.85
#